data_AF-A0A0M2UYY3-F1
#
_entry.id   AF-A0A0M2UYY3-F1
#
_cell.length_a   1.000
_cell.length_b   1.000
_cell.length_c   1.000
_cell.angle_alpha   90.00
_cell.angle_beta   90.00
_cell.angle_gamma   90.00
#
_symmetry.space_group_name_H-M   'P 1'
#
loop_
_entity.id
_entity.type
_entity.pdbx_description
1 polymer ?
#
loop_
_entity_poly.entity_id
_entity_poly.type
_entity_poly.pdbx_seq_one_letter_code
_entity_poly.pdbx_strand_id
1 'polypeptide(L)' 'MEAIKILEKKENLNWDYDEEADVLYISVGEPQKALGVDIGEGAVVRYIEATGEVVGLTLIGVKERVLRSLKSN' A
#
# COMPACT_ATOMS: atom_id res chain seq x y z
N MET A 1 -6.78 -1.73 -22.99
CA MET A 1 -6.13 -1.57 -21.67
C MET A 1 -6.64 -2.69 -20.81
N GLU A 2 -5.75 -3.56 -20.31
CA GLU A 2 -6.14 -4.56 -19.31
C GLU A 2 -6.58 -3.82 -18.04
N ALA A 3 -7.74 -4.19 -17.49
CA ALA A 3 -8.26 -3.57 -16.28
C ALA A 3 -7.42 -4.05 -15.09
N ILE A 4 -6.66 -3.15 -14.46
CA ILE A 4 -5.97 -3.44 -13.22
C ILE A 4 -7.03 -3.70 -12.14
N LYS A 5 -7.06 -4.92 -11.61
CA LYS A 5 -7.91 -5.29 -10.48
C LYS A 5 -7.27 -4.79 -9.19
N ILE A 6 -7.73 -3.64 -8.70
CA ILE A 6 -7.26 -3.06 -7.45
C ILE A 6 -8.14 -3.59 -6.32
N LEU A 7 -7.55 -4.44 -5.47
CA LEU A 7 -8.11 -4.83 -4.17
C LEU A 7 -9.59 -5.25 -4.25
N GLU A 8 -9.94 -6.15 -5.20
CA GLU A 8 -11.28 -6.76 -5.25
C GLU A 8 -11.63 -7.25 -3.85
N LYS A 9 -12.73 -6.71 -3.26
CA LYS A 9 -13.11 -6.80 -1.84
C LYS A 9 -12.71 -8.13 -1.19
N LYS A 10 -11.48 -8.20 -0.67
CA LYS A 10 -10.93 -9.41 -0.06
C LYS A 10 -11.19 -9.37 1.42
N GLU A 11 -11.63 -10.50 1.96
CA GLU A 11 -11.56 -10.78 3.38
C GLU A 11 -10.06 -10.91 3.76
N ASN A 12 -9.67 -10.53 4.98
CA ASN A 12 -8.29 -10.53 5.50
C ASN A 12 -7.38 -9.38 5.01
N LEU A 13 -7.80 -8.14 5.24
CA LEU A 13 -6.93 -6.97 5.18
C LEU A 13 -6.11 -6.87 6.48
N ASN A 14 -4.78 -6.89 6.36
CA ASN A 14 -3.87 -6.63 7.46
C ASN A 14 -3.17 -5.29 7.24
N TRP A 15 -2.89 -4.58 8.33
CA TRP A 15 -2.10 -3.37 8.27
C TRP A 15 -1.23 -3.26 9.51
N ASP A 16 -0.08 -2.62 9.35
CA ASP A 16 0.90 -2.38 10.40
C ASP A 16 1.54 -1.01 10.18
N TYR A 17 1.71 -0.23 11.24
CA TYR A 17 2.29 1.10 11.17
C TYR A 17 3.57 1.14 12.00
N ASP A 18 4.67 1.43 11.32
CA ASP A 18 5.98 1.66 11.94
C ASP A 18 6.10 3.14 12.30
N GLU A 19 5.99 3.43 13.60
CA GLU A 19 6.05 4.80 14.11
C GLU A 19 7.44 5.43 13.96
N GLU A 20 8.51 4.63 14.00
CA GLU A 20 9.89 5.12 13.93
C GLU A 20 10.23 5.53 12.49
N ALA A 21 9.79 4.74 11.51
CA ALA A 21 10.02 5.00 10.10
C ALA A 21 8.96 5.91 9.44
N ASP A 22 7.83 6.17 10.09
CA ASP A 22 6.64 6.79 9.49
C ASP A 22 6.18 6.04 8.23
N VAL A 23 5.95 4.73 8.37
CA VAL A 23 5.55 3.85 7.26
C VAL A 23 4.32 3.04 7.63
N LEU A 24 3.29 3.08 6.77
CA LEU A 24 2.11 2.23 6.85
C LEU A 24 2.19 1.11 5.81
N TYR A 25 2.18 -0.12 6.29
CA TYR A 25 2.06 -1.33 5.49
C TYR A 25 0.62 -1.78 5.45
N ILE A 26 0.12 -2.08 4.26
CA ILE A 26 -1.20 -2.66 4.02
C ILE A 26 -1.00 -3.90 3.17
N SER A 27 -1.50 -5.04 3.61
CA SER A 27 -1.42 -6.31 2.91
C SER A 27 -2.78 -6.99 2.85
N VAL A 28 -2.98 -7.78 1.79
CA VAL A 28 -4.24 -8.48 1.56
C VAL A 28 -3.99 -9.98 1.50
N GLY A 29 -4.72 -10.74 2.32
CA GLY A 29 -4.57 -12.18 2.42
C GLY A 29 -3.28 -12.58 3.14
N GLU A 30 -2.79 -13.77 2.83
CA GLU A 30 -1.61 -14.34 3.47
C GLU A 30 -0.30 -13.72 2.96
N PRO A 31 0.74 -13.61 3.81
CA PRO A 31 2.07 -13.17 3.41
C PRO A 31 2.62 -14.03 2.25
N GLN A 32 2.98 -13.37 1.15
CA GLN A 32 3.49 -14.04 -0.05
C GLN A 32 4.50 -13.15 -0.78
N LYS A 33 5.29 -13.75 -1.68
CA LYS A 33 6.26 -13.01 -2.49
C LYS A 33 5.54 -12.09 -3.47
N ALA A 34 5.84 -10.80 -3.40
CA ALA A 34 5.31 -9.78 -4.27
C ALA A 34 6.41 -8.79 -4.66
N LEU A 35 6.34 -8.28 -5.90
CA LEU A 35 7.21 -7.21 -6.37
C LEU A 35 6.65 -5.86 -5.93
N GLY A 36 7.54 -4.92 -5.62
CA GLY A 36 7.21 -3.55 -5.26
C GLY A 36 7.48 -2.60 -6.42
N VAL A 37 6.52 -1.73 -6.74
CA VAL A 37 6.67 -0.65 -7.72
C VAL A 37 6.37 0.67 -7.03
N ASP A 38 7.34 1.58 -7.05
CA ASP A 38 7.14 2.96 -6.62
C ASP A 38 6.24 3.68 -7.63
N ILE A 39 5.10 4.19 -7.15
CA ILE A 39 4.13 4.94 -7.96
C ILE A 39 4.19 6.45 -7.67
N GLY A 40 5.21 6.90 -6.95
CA GLY A 40 5.44 8.28 -6.56
C GLY A 40 4.78 8.65 -5.23
N GLU A 41 5.10 9.85 -4.76
CA GLU A 41 4.55 10.42 -3.51
C GLU A 41 4.63 9.44 -2.34
N GLY A 42 5.77 8.74 -2.18
CA GLY A 42 5.98 7.80 -1.08
C GLY A 42 5.02 6.60 -1.07
N ALA A 43 4.39 6.26 -2.20
CA ALA A 43 3.52 5.10 -2.30
C ALA A 43 4.19 3.99 -3.13
N VAL A 44 4.22 2.78 -2.59
CA VAL A 44 4.75 1.58 -3.24
C VAL A 44 3.65 0.53 -3.32
N VAL A 45 3.30 0.12 -4.54
CA VAL A 45 2.33 -0.95 -4.78
C VAL A 45 3.04 -2.29 -4.74
N ARG A 46 2.45 -3.26 -4.04
CA ARG A 46 2.89 -4.67 -4.04
C ARG A 46 1.98 -5.50 -4.93
N TYR A 47 2.55 -6.21 -5.90
CA TYR A 47 1.77 -7.07 -6.81
C TYR A 47 2.46 -8.41 -7.09
N ILE A 48 1.68 -9.40 -7.47
CA ILE A 48 2.16 -10.71 -7.93
C ILE A 48 2.52 -10.60 -9.42
N GLU A 49 3.80 -10.77 -9.76
CA GLU A 49 4.29 -10.61 -11.14
C GLU A 49 3.55 -11.51 -12.15
N ALA A 50 3.29 -12.76 -11.76
CA ALA A 50 2.66 -13.75 -12.64
C ALA A 50 1.20 -13.43 -13.00
N THR A 51 0.47 -12.70 -12.15
CA THR A 51 -0.97 -12.45 -12.32
C THR A 51 -1.32 -10.98 -12.49
N GLY A 52 -0.38 -10.06 -12.19
CA GLY A 52 -0.66 -8.62 -12.12
C GLY A 52 -1.52 -8.22 -10.91
N GLU A 53 -1.77 -9.13 -9.98
CA GLU A 53 -2.69 -8.89 -8.86
C GLU A 53 -2.03 -8.04 -7.77
N VAL A 54 -2.69 -6.94 -7.38
CA VAL A 54 -2.26 -6.10 -6.25
C VAL A 54 -2.59 -6.79 -4.93
N VAL A 55 -1.56 -7.00 -4.11
CA VAL A 55 -1.64 -7.70 -2.81
C VAL A 55 -1.20 -6.85 -1.62
N GLY A 56 -0.80 -5.61 -1.86
CA GLY A 56 -0.46 -4.69 -0.79
C GLY A 56 -0.07 -3.29 -1.25
N LEU A 57 0.09 -2.42 -0.27
CA LEU A 57 0.49 -1.03 -0.41
C LEU A 57 1.42 -0.66 0.74
N THR A 58 2.49 0.07 0.45
CA THR A 58 3.33 0.71 1.47
C THR A 58 3.25 2.21 1.26
N LEU A 59 2.89 2.94 2.31
CA LEU A 59 2.82 4.39 2.30
C LEU A 59 3.88 4.94 3.26
N ILE A 60 4.75 5.79 2.75
CA ILE A 60 5.86 6.42 3.47
C ILE A 60 5.49 7.88 3.76
N GLY A 61 5.79 8.33 4.96
CA GLY A 61 5.50 9.70 5.41
C GLY A 61 4.02 9.94 5.67
N VAL A 62 3.28 8.93 6.16
CA VAL A 62 1.82 9.00 6.34
C VAL A 62 1.45 10.02 7.40
N LYS A 63 2.11 9.99 8.55
CA LYS A 63 1.85 10.91 9.66
C LYS A 63 2.08 12.35 9.24
N GLU A 64 3.23 12.65 8.63
CA GLU A 64 3.55 14.00 8.14
C GLU A 64 2.53 14.47 7.09
N ARG A 65 2.13 13.59 6.16
CA ARG A 65 1.13 13.90 5.13
C ARG A 65 -0.24 14.21 5.72
N VAL A 66 -0.71 13.39 6.68
CA VAL A 66 -1.99 13.60 7.35
C VAL A 66 -1.98 14.91 8.14
N LEU A 67 -0.94 15.16 8.93
CA LEU A 67 -0.82 16.40 9.71
C LEU A 67 -0.82 17.65 8.84
N ARG A 68 -0.13 17.61 7.70
CA ARG A 68 -0.11 18.71 6.73
C ARG A 68 -1.48 18.96 6.14
N SER A 69 -2.17 17.91 5.70
CA SER A 69 -3.51 18.03 5.13
C SER A 69 -4.54 18.55 6.13
N LEU A 70 -4.48 18.10 7.39
CA LEU A 70 -5.39 18.55 8.45
C LEU A 70 -5.19 20.02 8.86
N LYS A 71 -3.96 20.54 8.75
CA LYS A 71 -3.65 21.96 9.02
C LYS A 71 -3.99 22.90 7.87
N SER A 72 -4.15 22.36 6.67
CA SER A 72 -4.40 23.13 5.44
C SER A 72 -5.89 23.26 5.11
N ASN A 73 -6.76 22.65 5.94
CA ASN A 73 -8.21 22.84 5.97
C ASN A 73 -8.59 23.74 7.15
#